data_AF-A0A3B0V649-F1
#
_entry.id   AF-A0A3B0V649-F1
#
_cell.length_a   1.000
_cell.length_b   1.000
_cell.length_c   1.000
_cell.angle_alpha   90.00
_cell.angle_beta   90.00
_cell.angle_gamma   90.00
#
_symmetry.space_group_name_H-M   'P 1'
#
loop_
_entity.id
_entity.type
_entity.pdbx_description
1 polymer ?
#
loop_
_entity_poly.entity_id
_entity_poly.type
_entity_poly.pdbx_seq_one_letter_code
_entity_poly.pdbx_strand_id
1 'polypeptide(L)'
;MKILILLITLIAALTAKAQNCKELYQQHLKTDMLLSYKEFDQTMGKGFRSMASNLCDKEAADLIEKYIEVNNAKQSSLRWHIAQLRAHTGDYSVAVKWAKTVLQDKEDFSKQALRWNDYVLATIAFLEHDKKSLIAHRNNVAKGKEDHFGNALNLKYLDSLIKYFDKSYKFASNNVGK
;
A
#
# COMPACT_ATOMS: atom_id res chain seq x y z
N MET A 1 33.66 11.42 -56.32
CA MET A 1 32.92 12.37 -55.46
C MET A 1 31.82 11.60 -54.73
N LYS A 2 32.05 11.15 -53.49
CA LYS A 2 31.04 10.47 -52.66
C LYS A 2 30.84 11.31 -51.41
N ILE A 3 29.68 11.95 -51.33
CA ILE A 3 29.26 12.76 -50.18
C ILE A 3 28.92 11.79 -49.05
N LEU A 4 29.74 11.80 -47.99
CA LEU A 4 29.48 11.05 -46.77
C LEU A 4 28.56 11.91 -45.90
N ILE A 5 27.26 11.57 -45.90
CA ILE A 5 26.27 12.20 -45.03
C ILE A 5 26.51 11.68 -43.61
N LEU A 6 27.03 12.55 -42.75
CA LEU A 6 27.19 12.31 -41.32
C LEU A 6 25.81 12.38 -40.66
N LEU A 7 25.17 11.24 -40.40
CA LEU A 7 23.96 11.17 -39.57
C LEU A 7 24.37 11.40 -38.10
N ILE A 8 24.18 12.62 -37.62
CA ILE A 8 24.21 12.94 -36.20
C ILE A 8 22.92 12.39 -35.61
N THR A 9 22.99 11.21 -34.99
CA THR A 9 21.91 10.68 -34.17
C THR A 9 21.90 11.45 -32.85
N LEU A 10 20.96 12.38 -32.73
CA LEU A 10 20.65 13.07 -31.48
C LEU A 10 19.98 12.04 -30.55
N ILE A 11 20.77 11.37 -29.71
CA ILE A 11 20.25 10.56 -28.62
C ILE A 11 19.64 11.56 -27.62
N ALA A 12 18.34 11.81 -27.73
CA ALA A 12 17.59 12.47 -26.68
C ALA A 12 17.74 11.60 -25.42
N ALA A 13 18.50 12.10 -24.44
CA ALA A 13 18.55 11.53 -23.12
C ALA A 13 17.15 11.64 -22.51
N LEU A 14 16.35 10.59 -22.66
CA LEU A 14 15.18 10.36 -21.83
C LEU A 14 15.69 10.00 -20.43
N THR A 15 16.21 11.00 -19.71
CA THR A 15 16.25 10.94 -18.26
C THR A 15 14.80 11.02 -17.81
N ALA A 16 14.13 9.87 -17.70
CA ALA A 16 13.06 9.74 -16.74
C ALA A 16 13.70 10.15 -15.41
N LYS A 17 13.47 11.39 -14.96
CA LYS A 17 13.82 11.77 -13.59
C LYS A 17 13.09 10.75 -12.74
N ALA A 18 13.83 9.84 -12.11
CA ALA A 18 13.39 9.35 -10.83
C ALA A 18 13.13 10.62 -10.02
N GLN A 19 11.85 10.99 -9.89
CA GLN A 19 11.44 12.14 -9.11
C GLN A 19 12.15 11.96 -7.77
N ASN A 20 12.94 12.95 -7.35
CA ASN A 20 13.72 12.81 -6.13
C ASN A 20 12.72 12.70 -4.97
N CYS A 21 12.40 11.48 -4.54
CA CYS A 21 11.36 11.21 -3.56
C CYS A 21 11.63 11.96 -2.25
N LYS A 22 12.91 12.18 -1.94
CA LYS A 22 13.33 13.01 -0.80
C LYS A 22 12.96 14.47 -0.99
N GLU A 23 13.15 15.06 -2.17
CA GLU A 23 12.71 16.45 -2.44
C GLU A 23 11.19 16.56 -2.38
N LEU A 24 10.47 15.61 -2.99
CA LEU A 24 9.01 15.56 -2.95
C LEU A 24 8.51 15.45 -1.50
N TYR A 25 9.12 14.58 -0.69
CA TYR A 25 8.85 14.46 0.74
C TYR A 25 9.02 15.81 1.47
N GLN A 26 10.13 16.52 1.23
CA GLN A 26 10.38 17.82 1.84
C GLN A 26 9.36 18.89 1.41
N GLN A 27 8.80 18.80 0.21
CA GLN A 27 7.71 19.68 -0.24
C GLN A 27 6.43 19.36 0.53
N HIS A 28 6.03 18.08 0.56
CA HIS A 28 4.84 17.63 1.27
C HIS A 28 4.89 17.91 2.78
N LEU A 29 6.06 17.80 3.42
CA LEU A 29 6.20 18.16 4.84
C LEU A 29 5.78 19.61 5.16
N LYS A 30 5.92 20.53 4.21
CA LYS A 30 5.57 21.95 4.41
C LYS A 30 4.07 22.22 4.29
N THR A 31 3.34 21.39 3.55
CA THR A 31 1.94 21.63 3.20
C THR A 31 1.00 20.65 3.89
N ASP A 32 1.38 19.38 3.95
CA ASP A 32 0.45 18.29 4.22
C ASP A 32 0.14 18.11 5.70
N MET A 33 1.03 18.60 6.57
CA MET A 33 0.81 18.56 8.02
C MET A 33 -0.37 19.43 8.46
N LEU A 34 -0.77 20.41 7.63
CA LEU A 34 -1.90 21.31 7.87
C LEU A 34 -3.21 20.80 7.26
N LEU A 35 -3.18 19.70 6.51
CA LEU A 35 -4.37 19.14 5.87
C LEU A 35 -5.27 18.48 6.91
N SER A 36 -6.58 18.58 6.70
CA SER A 36 -7.54 17.75 7.44
C SER A 36 -7.30 16.26 7.14
N TYR A 37 -7.72 15.37 8.05
CA TYR A 37 -7.62 13.92 7.82
C TYR A 37 -8.24 13.49 6.49
N LYS A 38 -9.40 14.07 6.13
CA LYS A 38 -10.07 13.78 4.86
C LYS A 38 -9.24 14.19 3.65
N GLU A 39 -8.56 15.33 3.71
CA GLU A 39 -7.71 15.80 2.62
C GLU A 39 -6.41 15.01 2.52
N PHE A 40 -5.82 14.66 3.66
CA PHE A 40 -4.58 13.89 3.70
C PHE A 40 -4.77 12.43 3.27
N ASP A 41 -5.84 11.79 3.76
CA ASP A 41 -6.05 10.35 3.61
C ASP A 41 -7.18 9.96 2.66
N GLN A 42 -8.25 10.74 2.53
CA GLN A 42 -9.45 10.27 1.79
C GLN A 42 -9.56 10.90 0.39
N THR A 43 -8.64 11.78 0.02
CA THR A 43 -8.68 12.53 -1.23
C THR A 43 -7.60 12.08 -2.20
N MET A 44 -8.00 11.59 -3.38
CA MET A 44 -7.06 11.20 -4.43
C MET A 44 -6.24 12.40 -4.92
N GLY A 45 -4.94 12.18 -5.18
CA GLY A 45 -4.03 13.22 -5.63
C GLY A 45 -3.62 14.25 -4.58
N LYS A 46 -4.07 14.09 -3.32
CA LYS A 46 -3.63 14.89 -2.17
C LYS A 46 -2.89 14.02 -1.16
N GLY A 47 -2.24 14.67 -0.19
CA GLY A 47 -1.55 13.96 0.89
C GLY A 47 -0.47 13.01 0.38
N PHE A 48 -0.29 11.92 1.12
CA PHE A 48 0.63 10.85 0.74
C PHE A 48 0.27 10.13 -0.56
N ARG A 49 -1.00 10.18 -1.02
CA ARG A 49 -1.42 9.50 -2.25
C ARG A 49 -0.73 10.10 -3.47
N SER A 50 -0.51 11.42 -3.47
CA SER A 50 0.28 12.08 -4.52
C SER A 50 1.69 11.48 -4.61
N MET A 51 2.34 11.23 -3.47
CA MET A 51 3.67 10.62 -3.42
C MET A 51 3.68 9.15 -3.86
N ALA A 52 2.73 8.35 -3.37
CA ALA A 52 2.62 6.94 -3.73
C ALA A 52 2.39 6.76 -5.25
N SER A 53 1.59 7.63 -5.88
CA SER A 53 1.40 7.66 -7.34
C SER A 53 2.68 7.97 -8.12
N ASN A 54 3.68 8.61 -7.48
CA ASN A 54 5.00 8.87 -8.06
C ASN A 54 6.03 7.77 -7.72
N LEU A 55 5.56 6.58 -7.30
CA LEU A 55 6.41 5.43 -6.90
C LEU A 55 7.29 5.69 -5.67
N CYS A 56 7.02 6.74 -4.90
CA CYS A 56 7.73 7.09 -3.67
C CYS A 56 7.07 6.42 -2.45
N ASP A 57 6.90 5.08 -2.49
CA ASP A 57 6.17 4.34 -1.45
C ASP A 57 6.79 4.52 -0.05
N LYS A 58 8.14 4.53 0.04
CA LYS A 58 8.86 4.68 1.31
C LYS A 58 8.59 6.03 1.94
N GLU A 59 8.80 7.11 1.19
CA GLU A 59 8.62 8.47 1.68
C GLU A 59 7.15 8.82 1.89
N ALA A 60 6.23 8.20 1.13
CA ALA A 60 4.81 8.29 1.40
C ALA A 60 4.46 7.68 2.77
N ALA A 61 5.05 6.53 3.13
CA ALA A 61 4.90 5.97 4.47
C ALA A 61 5.48 6.89 5.55
N ASP A 62 6.69 7.43 5.33
CA ASP A 62 7.33 8.39 6.23
C ASP A 62 6.45 9.65 6.43
N LEU A 63 5.74 10.10 5.39
CA LEU A 63 4.83 11.24 5.46
C LEU A 63 3.60 10.94 6.31
N ILE A 64 3.02 9.75 6.20
CA ILE A 64 1.88 9.34 7.06
C ILE A 64 2.32 9.24 8.51
N GLU A 65 3.49 8.66 8.79
CA GLU A 65 4.04 8.59 10.15
C GLU A 65 4.21 10.00 10.74
N LYS A 66 4.75 10.95 9.96
CA LYS A 66 4.86 12.35 10.39
C LYS A 66 3.50 13.01 10.60
N TYR A 67 2.53 12.75 9.73
CA TYR A 67 1.18 13.27 9.87
C TYR A 67 0.50 12.79 11.16
N ILE A 68 0.66 11.50 11.49
CA ILE A 68 0.16 10.92 12.75
C ILE A 68 0.81 11.61 13.95
N GLU A 69 2.12 11.82 13.92
CA GLU A 69 2.87 12.48 15.00
C GLU A 69 2.38 13.92 15.22
N VAL A 70 2.34 14.73 14.17
CA VAL A 70 2.02 16.16 14.25
C VAL A 70 0.55 16.39 14.61
N ASN A 71 -0.37 15.60 14.05
CA ASN A 71 -1.81 15.80 14.23
C ASN A 71 -2.42 14.91 15.31
N ASN A 72 -1.61 14.11 16.02
CA ASN A 72 -2.06 13.10 16.96
C ASN A 72 -3.16 12.18 16.38
N ALA A 73 -3.07 11.88 15.07
CA ALA A 73 -4.11 11.19 14.34
C ALA A 73 -4.27 9.73 14.83
N LYS A 74 -5.51 9.27 14.99
CA LYS A 74 -5.84 7.95 15.57
C LYS A 74 -6.51 6.98 14.61
N GLN A 75 -6.81 7.44 13.39
CA GLN A 75 -7.52 6.66 12.38
C GLN A 75 -6.69 5.44 11.98
N SER A 76 -7.33 4.27 11.98
CA SER A 76 -6.68 3.01 11.63
C SER A 76 -6.28 2.93 10.15
N SER A 77 -6.99 3.64 9.26
CA SER A 77 -6.66 3.71 7.83
C SER A 77 -5.23 4.20 7.59
N LEU A 78 -4.78 5.24 8.32
CA LEU A 78 -3.43 5.77 8.21
C LEU A 78 -2.38 4.69 8.53
N ARG A 79 -2.57 3.98 9.64
CA ARG A 79 -1.68 2.88 10.06
C ARG A 79 -1.70 1.71 9.08
N TRP A 80 -2.87 1.41 8.51
CA TRP A 80 -3.00 0.39 7.47
C TRP A 80 -2.26 0.78 6.19
N HIS A 81 -2.37 2.05 5.76
CA HIS A 81 -1.63 2.54 4.60
C HIS A 81 -0.12 2.51 4.82
N ILE A 82 0.39 2.84 6.02
CA ILE A 82 1.80 2.65 6.35
C ILE A 82 2.20 1.18 6.18
N ALA A 83 1.41 0.24 6.70
CA ALA A 83 1.71 -1.19 6.55
C ALA A 83 1.82 -1.60 5.07
N GLN A 84 0.87 -1.18 4.23
CA GLN A 84 0.87 -1.48 2.80
C GLN A 84 2.08 -0.88 2.07
N LEU A 85 2.41 0.38 2.34
CA LEU A 85 3.50 1.10 1.68
C LEU A 85 4.88 0.55 2.12
N ARG A 86 5.06 0.25 3.41
CA ARG A 86 6.27 -0.42 3.90
C ARG A 86 6.43 -1.79 3.25
N ALA A 87 5.35 -2.55 3.14
CA ALA A 87 5.35 -3.83 2.43
C ALA A 87 5.65 -3.68 0.92
N HIS A 88 5.19 -2.62 0.26
CA HIS A 88 5.56 -2.36 -1.14
C HIS A 88 7.07 -2.22 -1.35
N THR A 89 7.77 -1.71 -0.33
CA THR A 89 9.23 -1.49 -0.37
C THR A 89 10.06 -2.67 0.16
N GLY A 90 9.40 -3.76 0.57
CA GLY A 90 10.08 -4.94 1.15
C GLY A 90 10.39 -4.84 2.63
N ASP A 91 10.01 -3.75 3.32
CA ASP A 91 10.19 -3.61 4.76
C ASP A 91 9.08 -4.34 5.53
N TYR A 92 9.10 -5.67 5.43
CA TYR A 92 8.04 -6.53 5.97
C TYR A 92 7.99 -6.51 7.50
N SER A 93 9.13 -6.36 8.18
CA SER A 93 9.15 -6.27 9.65
C SER A 93 8.39 -5.05 10.15
N VAL A 94 8.61 -3.87 9.54
CA VAL A 94 7.89 -2.65 9.90
C VAL A 94 6.43 -2.71 9.44
N ALA A 95 6.18 -3.25 8.24
CA ALA A 95 4.83 -3.44 7.74
C ALA A 95 3.96 -4.30 8.68
N VAL A 96 4.49 -5.43 9.15
CA VAL A 96 3.81 -6.33 10.09
C VAL A 96 3.53 -5.64 11.42
N LYS A 97 4.49 -4.86 11.96
CA LYS A 97 4.28 -4.09 13.20
C LYS A 97 3.11 -3.14 13.06
N TRP A 98 3.05 -2.36 11.98
CA TRP A 98 1.93 -1.45 11.72
C TRP A 98 0.61 -2.18 11.46
N ALA A 99 0.63 -3.28 10.69
CA ALA A 99 -0.56 -4.08 10.42
C ALA A 99 -1.19 -4.65 11.72
N LYS A 100 -0.39 -5.07 12.69
CA LYS A 100 -0.89 -5.55 13.99
C LYS A 100 -1.64 -4.45 14.76
N THR A 101 -1.31 -3.16 14.58
CA THR A 101 -1.98 -2.03 15.27
C THR A 101 -3.37 -1.67 14.74
N VAL A 102 -3.81 -2.31 13.65
CA VAL A 102 -5.15 -2.07 13.07
C VAL A 102 -6.11 -3.23 13.32
N LEU A 103 -5.66 -4.29 14.01
CA LEU A 103 -6.54 -5.36 14.47
C LEU A 103 -7.53 -4.82 15.50
N GLN A 104 -8.75 -5.33 15.44
CA GLN A 104 -9.80 -5.05 16.42
C GLN A 104 -9.78 -6.13 17.51
N ASP A 105 -9.92 -5.75 18.78
CA ASP A 105 -9.94 -6.72 19.90
C ASP A 105 -11.07 -7.75 19.73
N LYS A 106 -12.22 -7.30 19.20
CA LYS A 106 -13.36 -8.16 18.88
C LYS A 106 -14.15 -7.59 17.71
N GLU A 107 -14.40 -8.42 16.71
CA GLU A 107 -15.31 -8.10 15.62
C GLU A 107 -16.76 -8.48 15.99
N ASP A 108 -17.71 -7.59 15.71
CA ASP A 108 -19.14 -7.83 15.87
C ASP A 108 -19.79 -7.93 14.48
N PHE A 109 -19.84 -9.15 13.95
CA PHE A 109 -20.36 -9.41 12.61
C PHE A 109 -21.86 -9.10 12.46
N SER A 110 -22.60 -8.94 13.56
CA SER A 110 -24.00 -8.50 13.51
C SER A 110 -24.14 -7.01 13.19
N LYS A 111 -23.10 -6.20 13.49
CA LYS A 111 -23.05 -4.76 13.19
C LYS A 111 -22.29 -4.48 11.91
N GLN A 112 -21.20 -5.20 11.68
CA GLN A 112 -20.38 -5.05 10.50
C GLN A 112 -19.87 -6.43 10.07
N ALA A 113 -20.44 -6.96 8.99
CA ALA A 113 -20.08 -8.28 8.47
C ALA A 113 -18.71 -8.35 7.77
N LEU A 114 -17.96 -7.24 7.71
CA LEU A 114 -16.59 -7.22 7.21
C LEU A 114 -15.69 -8.08 8.11
N ARG A 115 -14.98 -9.04 7.50
CA ARG A 115 -13.99 -9.92 8.14
C ARG A 115 -12.63 -9.21 8.13
N TRP A 116 -12.54 -8.08 8.83
CA TRP A 116 -11.38 -7.18 8.79
C TRP A 116 -10.13 -7.83 9.39
N ASN A 117 -10.23 -8.45 10.56
CA ASN A 117 -9.09 -9.07 11.22
C ASN A 117 -8.53 -10.22 10.39
N ASP A 118 -9.38 -11.09 9.84
CA ASP A 118 -8.92 -12.17 8.96
C ASP A 118 -8.25 -11.62 7.69
N TYR A 119 -8.73 -10.51 7.12
CA TYR A 119 -8.05 -9.87 5.98
C TYR A 119 -6.65 -9.35 6.35
N VAL A 120 -6.53 -8.69 7.50
CA VAL A 120 -5.25 -8.16 8.01
C VAL A 120 -4.28 -9.30 8.35
N LEU A 121 -4.75 -10.34 9.05
CA LEU A 121 -3.94 -11.49 9.46
C LEU A 121 -3.49 -12.33 8.25
N ALA A 122 -4.35 -12.49 7.24
CA ALA A 122 -3.96 -13.12 5.98
C ALA A 122 -2.83 -12.33 5.30
N THR A 123 -2.92 -11.00 5.28
CA THR A 123 -1.87 -10.13 4.74
C THR A 123 -0.57 -10.25 5.53
N ILE A 124 -0.64 -10.23 6.87
CA ILE A 124 0.54 -10.47 7.74
C ILE A 124 1.19 -11.82 7.43
N ALA A 125 0.39 -12.87 7.28
CA ALA A 125 0.89 -14.20 6.97
C ALA A 125 1.64 -14.25 5.63
N PHE A 126 1.20 -13.51 4.61
CA PHE A 126 1.99 -13.34 3.39
C PHE A 126 3.35 -12.67 3.67
N LEU A 127 3.37 -11.58 4.44
CA LEU A 127 4.59 -10.83 4.77
C LEU A 127 5.58 -11.64 5.62
N GLU A 128 5.08 -12.52 6.47
CA GLU A 128 5.85 -13.46 7.30
C GLU A 128 6.18 -14.77 6.56
N HIS A 129 5.81 -14.88 5.27
CA HIS A 129 6.02 -16.07 4.43
C HIS A 129 5.39 -17.36 5.02
N ASP A 130 4.23 -17.22 5.66
CA ASP A 130 3.39 -18.31 6.17
C ASP A 130 2.18 -18.56 5.26
N LYS A 131 2.36 -19.46 4.28
CA LYS A 131 1.30 -19.81 3.33
C LYS A 131 0.09 -20.47 4.01
N LYS A 132 0.31 -21.23 5.08
CA LYS A 132 -0.73 -21.99 5.76
C LYS A 132 -1.70 -21.02 6.45
N SER A 133 -1.16 -20.06 7.20
CA SER A 133 -1.97 -19.04 7.88
C SER A 133 -2.64 -18.10 6.88
N LEU A 134 -1.97 -17.74 5.79
CA LEU A 134 -2.58 -16.96 4.69
C LEU A 134 -3.84 -17.64 4.15
N ILE A 135 -3.77 -18.93 3.83
CA ILE A 135 -4.92 -19.70 3.31
C ILE A 135 -6.00 -19.82 4.38
N ALA A 136 -5.65 -20.10 5.63
CA ALA A 136 -6.61 -20.25 6.73
C ALA A 136 -7.45 -18.98 6.93
N HIS A 137 -6.80 -17.82 7.02
CA HIS A 137 -7.50 -16.54 7.18
C HIS A 137 -8.27 -16.13 5.92
N ARG A 138 -7.72 -16.35 4.72
CA ARG A 138 -8.46 -16.16 3.46
C ARG A 138 -9.75 -16.98 3.44
N ASN A 139 -9.72 -18.23 3.91
CA ASN A 139 -10.92 -19.07 3.99
C ASN A 139 -11.96 -18.54 4.98
N ASN A 140 -11.54 -17.89 6.07
CA ASN A 140 -12.47 -17.20 6.97
C ASN A 140 -13.11 -15.97 6.31
N VAL A 141 -12.33 -15.16 5.57
CA VAL A 141 -12.91 -14.06 4.77
C VAL A 141 -13.94 -14.61 3.76
N ALA A 142 -13.67 -15.78 3.18
CA ALA A 142 -14.55 -16.42 2.19
C ALA A 142 -15.92 -16.79 2.75
N LYS A 143 -16.00 -17.16 4.03
CA LYS A 143 -17.27 -17.44 4.73
C LYS A 143 -18.21 -16.23 4.74
N GLY A 144 -17.66 -15.02 4.76
CA GLY A 144 -18.43 -13.77 4.75
C GLY A 144 -18.54 -13.09 3.40
N LYS A 145 -18.19 -13.77 2.29
CA LYS A 145 -18.11 -13.17 0.95
C LYS A 145 -19.39 -12.45 0.54
N GLU A 146 -20.54 -13.09 0.75
CA GLU A 146 -21.85 -12.58 0.36
C GLU A 146 -22.44 -11.61 1.40
N ASP A 147 -21.89 -11.59 2.61
CA ASP A 147 -22.39 -10.78 3.73
C ASP A 147 -21.93 -9.31 3.65
N HIS A 148 -20.83 -9.04 2.94
CA HIS A 148 -20.29 -7.69 2.80
C HIS A 148 -19.44 -7.53 1.53
N PHE A 149 -19.70 -6.49 0.72
CA PHE A 149 -18.96 -6.26 -0.54
C PHE A 149 -17.44 -6.18 -0.34
N GLY A 150 -16.99 -5.63 0.79
CA GLY A 150 -15.57 -5.55 1.16
C GLY A 150 -14.91 -6.92 1.34
N ASN A 151 -15.65 -7.96 1.78
CA ASN A 151 -15.10 -9.31 1.85
C ASN A 151 -14.83 -9.86 0.45
N ALA A 152 -15.74 -9.64 -0.50
CA ALA A 152 -15.54 -10.04 -1.89
C ALA A 152 -14.33 -9.34 -2.54
N LEU A 153 -14.12 -8.05 -2.25
CA LEU A 153 -12.93 -7.32 -2.71
C LEU A 153 -11.64 -7.85 -2.07
N ASN A 154 -11.66 -8.07 -0.75
CA ASN A 154 -10.53 -8.61 0.00
C ASN A 154 -10.16 -10.02 -0.49
N LEU A 155 -11.13 -10.86 -0.87
CA LEU A 155 -10.84 -12.18 -1.42
C LEU A 155 -10.06 -12.13 -2.72
N LYS A 156 -10.43 -11.24 -3.66
CA LYS A 156 -9.66 -11.06 -4.91
C LYS A 156 -8.21 -10.70 -4.60
N TYR A 157 -8.01 -9.86 -3.59
CA TYR A 157 -6.70 -9.47 -3.12
C TYR A 157 -5.91 -10.64 -2.53
N LEU A 158 -6.49 -11.35 -1.57
CA LEU A 158 -5.85 -12.50 -0.91
C LEU A 158 -5.59 -13.66 -1.88
N ASP A 159 -6.45 -13.86 -2.87
CA ASP A 159 -6.25 -14.85 -3.94
C ASP A 159 -5.02 -14.50 -4.79
N SER A 160 -4.79 -13.21 -5.06
CA SER A 160 -3.57 -12.75 -5.72
C SER A 160 -2.34 -13.01 -4.87
N LEU A 161 -2.41 -12.75 -3.56
CA LEU A 161 -1.32 -13.06 -2.62
C LEU A 161 -1.00 -14.57 -2.60
N ILE A 162 -2.00 -15.44 -2.66
CA ILE A 162 -1.81 -16.90 -2.72
C ILE A 162 -1.22 -17.32 -4.08
N LYS A 163 -1.75 -16.79 -5.19
CA LYS A 163 -1.28 -17.10 -6.55
C LYS A 163 0.18 -16.72 -6.74
N TYR A 164 0.59 -15.58 -6.20
CA TYR A 164 1.94 -15.03 -6.32
C TYR A 164 2.70 -15.08 -4.99
N PHE A 165 2.50 -16.14 -4.21
CA PHE A 165 3.05 -16.30 -2.86
C PHE A 165 4.57 -16.09 -2.78
N ASP A 166 5.31 -16.63 -3.75
CA ASP A 166 6.78 -16.53 -3.80
C ASP A 166 7.28 -15.25 -4.48
N LYS A 167 6.41 -14.25 -4.69
CA LYS A 167 6.75 -12.93 -5.25
C LYS A 167 6.72 -11.86 -4.17
N SER A 168 7.22 -10.67 -4.48
CA SER A 168 7.12 -9.54 -3.55
C SER A 168 5.66 -9.15 -3.32
N TYR A 169 5.38 -8.56 -2.15
CA TYR A 169 4.05 -8.06 -1.83
C TYR A 169 3.56 -7.06 -2.90
N LYS A 170 4.43 -6.14 -3.33
CA LYS A 170 4.13 -5.19 -4.42
C LYS A 170 3.76 -5.88 -5.74
N PHE A 171 4.41 -7.00 -6.06
CA PHE A 171 4.07 -7.75 -7.27
C PHE A 171 2.69 -8.41 -7.11
N ALA A 172 2.47 -9.13 -6.00
CA ALA A 172 1.22 -9.83 -5.77
C ALA A 172 0.02 -8.85 -5.67
N SER A 173 0.19 -7.72 -4.98
CA SER A 173 -0.86 -6.70 -4.80
C SER A 173 -1.24 -5.96 -6.10
N ASN A 174 -0.30 -5.83 -7.05
CA ASN A 174 -0.52 -5.16 -8.34
C ASN A 174 -1.02 -6.09 -9.47
N ASN A 175 -1.15 -7.38 -9.20
CA ASN A 175 -1.62 -8.37 -10.18
C ASN A 175 -2.96 -9.02 -9.79
N VAL A 176 -3.76 -8.32 -8.98
CA VAL A 176 -5.12 -8.76 -8.62
C VAL A 176 -5.99 -8.90 -9.88
N GLY A 177 -6.58 -10.09 -10.05
CA GLY A 177 -7.46 -10.40 -11.18
C GLY A 177 -6.76 -10.73 -12.51
N LYS A 178 -5.42 -10.78 -12.52
CA LYS A 178 -4.61 -11.24 -13.67
C LYS A 178 -4.15 -12.67 -13.47
#